data_AF-A0A268QV76-F1
#
_entry.id   AF-A0A268QV76-F1
#
_cell.length_a   1.000
_cell.length_b   1.000
_cell.length_c   1.000
_cell.angle_alpha   90.00
_cell.angle_beta   90.00
_cell.angle_gamma   90.00
#
_symmetry.space_group_name_H-M   'P 1'
#
loop_
_entity.id
_entity.type
_entity.pdbx_description
1 polymer ?
#
loop_
_entity_poly.entity_id
_entity_poly.type
_entity_poly.pdbx_seq_one_letter_code
_entity_poly.pdbx_strand_id
1 'polypeptide(L)' 'MMVIKSAFVTLMPVIIAGAFAVLMQNMVMSPETGLAVFRPFRFLSALEPIMASINYATLNFITIGAVFLIGIELG' A
#
# COMPACT_ATOMS: atom_id res chain seq x y z
N MET A 1 17.63 6.80 -17.73
CA MET A 1 16.44 7.49 -17.17
C MET A 1 15.11 6.94 -17.70
N MET A 2 15.02 6.58 -18.99
CA MET A 2 13.77 6.06 -19.59
C MET A 2 13.30 4.74 -18.96
N VAL A 3 14.22 3.80 -18.71
CA VAL A 3 13.94 2.48 -18.11
C VAL A 3 13.37 2.58 -16.69
N ILE A 4 14.02 3.38 -15.83
CA ILE A 4 13.54 3.59 -14.46
C ILE A 4 12.14 4.22 -14.48
N LYS A 5 11.93 5.25 -15.32
CA LYS A 5 10.62 5.86 -15.48
C LYS A 5 9.57 4.83 -15.96
N SER A 6 9.91 3.97 -16.92
CA SER A 6 9.03 2.90 -17.44
C SER A 6 8.62 1.94 -16.32
N ALA A 7 9.58 1.43 -15.55
CA ALA A 7 9.32 0.53 -14.44
C ALA A 7 8.40 1.16 -13.37
N PHE A 8 8.63 2.43 -13.00
CA PHE A 8 7.76 3.12 -12.04
C PHE A 8 6.35 3.40 -12.59
N VAL A 9 6.21 3.68 -13.89
CA VAL A 9 4.89 3.84 -14.54
C VAL A 9 4.11 2.52 -14.50
N THR A 10 4.76 1.40 -14.78
CA THR A 10 4.13 0.06 -14.74
C THR A 10 3.70 -0.33 -13.31
N LEU A 11 4.43 0.12 -12.28
CA LEU A 11 4.11 -0.14 -10.87
C LEU A 11 3.12 0.85 -10.25
N MET A 12 2.74 1.94 -10.95
CA MET A 12 1.79 2.94 -10.43
C MET A 12 0.49 2.34 -9.87
N PRO A 13 -0.17 1.37 -10.52
CA PRO A 13 -1.42 0.80 -9.99
C PRO A 13 -1.24 0.17 -8.60
N VAL A 14 -0.11 -0.50 -8.38
CA VAL A 14 0.23 -1.14 -7.11
C VAL A 14 0.53 -0.09 -6.04
N ILE A 15 1.28 0.96 -6.40
CA ILE A 15 1.58 2.09 -5.52
C ILE A 15 0.28 2.79 -5.07
N ILE A 16 -0.63 3.06 -6.00
CA ILE A 16 -1.93 3.69 -5.71
C ILE A 16 -2.75 2.81 -4.78
N ALA A 17 -2.85 1.50 -5.04
CA ALA A 17 -3.59 0.58 -4.19
C ALA A 17 -3.03 0.52 -2.75
N GLY A 18 -1.70 0.51 -2.59
CA GLY A 18 -1.06 0.57 -1.27
C GLY A 18 -1.34 1.87 -0.53
N ALA A 19 -1.28 3.00 -1.23
CA ALA A 19 -1.61 4.31 -0.64
C ALA A 19 -3.07 4.35 -0.14
N PHE A 20 -4.01 3.77 -0.88
CA PHE A 20 -5.40 3.64 -0.43
C PHE A 20 -5.55 2.72 0.79
N ALA A 21 -4.80 1.63 0.87
CA ALA A 21 -4.80 0.76 2.04
C ALA A 21 -4.31 1.50 3.30
N VAL A 22 -3.25 2.32 3.17
CA VAL A 22 -2.74 3.17 4.25
C VAL A 22 -3.76 4.23 4.67
N LEU A 23 -4.43 4.86 3.71
CA LEU A 23 -5.48 5.84 4.01
C LEU A 23 -6.67 5.18 4.71
N MET A 24 -7.12 4.00 4.27
CA MET A 24 -8.18 3.26 4.95
C MET A 24 -7.77 2.82 6.36
N GLN A 25 -6.53 2.38 6.55
CA GLN A 25 -6.03 2.06 7.89
C GLN A 25 -6.11 3.28 8.82
N ASN A 26 -5.57 4.43 8.39
CA ASN A 26 -5.45 5.61 9.24
C ASN A 26 -6.76 6.39 9.42
N MET A 27 -7.58 6.51 8.38
CA MET A 27 -8.81 7.31 8.43
C MET A 27 -10.04 6.50 8.86
N VAL A 28 -10.05 5.18 8.64
CA VAL A 28 -11.24 4.35 8.87
C VAL A 28 -11.02 3.41 10.04
N MET A 29 -9.92 2.65 10.05
CA MET A 29 -9.72 1.53 10.98
C MET A 29 -8.98 1.89 12.28
N SER A 30 -8.24 3.00 12.30
CA SER A 30 -7.49 3.44 13.47
C SER A 30 -8.41 3.81 14.66
N PRO A 31 -8.20 3.23 15.86
CA PRO A 31 -8.98 3.53 17.05
C PRO A 31 -8.65 4.87 17.72
N GLU A 32 -7.60 5.56 17.25
CA GLU A 32 -7.15 6.86 17.78
C GLU A 32 -7.36 8.02 16.79
N THR A 33 -7.14 7.76 15.50
CA THR A 33 -7.16 8.79 14.45
C THR A 33 -8.27 8.61 13.42
N GLY A 34 -8.94 7.45 13.42
CA GLY A 34 -9.94 7.08 12.40
C GLY A 34 -11.37 6.97 12.92
N LEU A 35 -12.27 6.52 12.03
CA LEU A 35 -13.69 6.28 12.35
C LEU A 35 -13.90 5.25 13.48
N ALA A 36 -12.95 4.35 13.73
CA ALA A 36 -13.03 3.37 14.82
C ALA A 36 -12.96 3.98 16.24
N VAL A 37 -12.68 5.29 16.37
CA VAL A 37 -12.83 6.05 17.63
C VAL A 37 -14.28 6.00 18.14
N PHE A 38 -15.26 6.00 17.23
CA PHE A 38 -16.66 5.95 17.59
C PHE A 38 -17.05 4.53 18.03
N ARG A 39 -17.64 4.39 19.24
CA ARG A 39 -18.10 3.10 19.81
C ARG A 39 -18.86 2.17 18.84
N PRO A 40 -19.78 2.65 17.98
CA PRO A 40 -20.46 1.77 17.01
C PRO A 40 -19.53 1.22 15.90
N PHE A 41 -18.40 1.87 15.62
CA PHE A 41 -17.46 1.48 14.57
C PHE A 41 -16.19 0.80 15.10
N ARG A 42 -16.09 0.50 16.40
CA ARG A 42 -14.93 -0.20 16.98
C ARG A 42 -14.63 -1.55 16.35
N PHE A 43 -15.59 -2.20 15.68
CA PHE A 43 -15.32 -3.43 14.95
C PHE A 43 -14.33 -3.24 13.79
N LEU A 44 -14.17 -2.02 13.28
CA LEU A 44 -13.17 -1.70 12.25
C LEU A 44 -11.74 -1.80 12.76
N SER A 45 -11.48 -1.61 14.06
CA SER A 45 -10.12 -1.74 14.60
C SER A 45 -9.60 -3.18 14.57
N ALA A 46 -10.50 -4.17 14.55
CA ALA A 46 -10.13 -5.57 14.34
C ALA A 46 -9.61 -5.85 12.91
N LEU A 47 -9.96 -4.99 11.94
CA LEU A 47 -9.53 -5.10 10.54
C LEU A 47 -8.26 -4.29 10.24
N GLU A 48 -7.84 -3.41 11.15
CA GLU A 48 -6.60 -2.65 11.05
C GLU A 48 -5.36 -3.49 10.69
N PRO A 49 -5.09 -4.66 11.32
CA PRO A 49 -3.94 -5.49 10.96
C PRO A 49 -4.00 -6.03 9.52
N ILE A 50 -5.19 -6.15 8.93
CA ILE A 50 -5.35 -6.58 7.53
C ILE A 50 -4.84 -5.46 6.61
N MET A 51 -5.23 -4.20 6.84
CA MET A 51 -4.72 -3.09 6.03
C MET A 51 -3.23 -2.84 6.24
N ALA A 52 -2.72 -3.06 7.46
CA ALA A 52 -1.29 -3.02 7.72
C ALA A 52 -0.53 -4.09 6.92
N SER A 53 -1.09 -5.31 6.84
CA SER A 53 -0.49 -6.41 6.06
C SER A 53 -0.51 -6.12 4.55
N ILE A 54 -1.55 -5.46 4.04
CA ILE A 54 -1.64 -5.05 2.63
C ILE A 54 -0.57 -4.00 2.32
N ASN A 55 -0.40 -2.99 3.16
CA ASN A 55 0.65 -1.99 2.98
C ASN A 55 2.05 -2.64 3.00
N TYR A 56 2.30 -3.55 3.94
CA TYR A 56 3.55 -4.30 3.99
C TYR A 56 3.79 -5.13 2.72
N ALA A 57 2.76 -5.83 2.24
CA ALA A 57 2.84 -6.56 0.98
C ALA A 57 3.12 -5.61 -0.19
N THR A 58 2.43 -4.48 -0.30
CA THR A 58 2.64 -3.48 -1.35
C THR A 58 4.07 -2.96 -1.39
N LEU A 59 4.66 -2.60 -0.25
CA LEU A 59 6.06 -2.15 -0.19
C LEU A 59 7.05 -3.23 -0.67
N ASN A 60 6.83 -4.48 -0.28
CA ASN A 60 7.64 -5.60 -0.75
C ASN A 60 7.48 -5.84 -2.26
N PHE A 61 6.25 -5.78 -2.78
CA PHE A 61 5.96 -5.93 -4.20
C PHE A 61 6.55 -4.79 -5.04
N ILE A 62 6.54 -3.56 -4.56
CA ILE A 62 7.20 -2.43 -5.24
C ILE A 62 8.71 -2.66 -5.28
N THR A 63 9.31 -3.09 -4.17
CA THR A 63 10.76 -3.30 -4.07
C THR A 63 11.22 -4.41 -5.03
N ILE A 64 10.57 -5.57 -4.99
CA ILE A 64 10.92 -6.70 -5.86
C ILE A 64 10.55 -6.39 -7.32
N GLY A 65 9.36 -5.84 -7.57
CA GLY A 65 8.88 -5.52 -8.90
C GLY A 65 9.73 -4.46 -9.60
N ALA A 66 10.20 -3.44 -8.88
CA ALA A 66 11.07 -2.42 -9.44
C ALA A 66 12.43 -3.01 -9.83
N VAL A 67 13.05 -3.83 -8.96
CA VAL A 67 14.35 -4.46 -9.27
C VAL A 67 14.23 -5.41 -10.45
N PHE A 68 13.15 -6.19 -10.53
CA PHE A 68 12.95 -7.16 -11.61
C PHE A 68 12.69 -6.48 -12.97
N LEU A 69 11.80 -5.47 -13.01
CA LEU A 69 11.51 -4.72 -14.24
C LEU A 69 12.74 -3.92 -14.72
N ILE A 70 13.42 -3.22 -13.82
CA ILE A 70 14.65 -2.51 -14.15
C ILE A 70 15.73 -3.48 -14.65
N GLY A 71 15.85 -4.67 -14.06
CA GLY A 71 16.79 -5.70 -14.50
C GLY A 71 16.48 -6.24 -15.90
N ILE A 72 15.20 -6.41 -16.24
CA ILE A 72 14.77 -6.84 -17.58
C ILE A 72 15.01 -5.76 -18.63
N GLU A 73 14.77 -4.49 -18.31
CA GLU A 73 14.93 -3.40 -19.29
C GLU A 73 16.37 -2.85 -19.39
N LEU A 74 17.28 -3.32 -18.53
CA LEU A 74 18.72 -3.04 -18.61
C LEU A 74 19.56 -4.21 -19.17
N GLY A 75 19.02 -5.43 -19.19
CA GLY A 75 19.64 -6.62 -19.79
C GLY A 75 19.28 -6.79 -21.26
#